data_AF-A0A329SPI0-F1
#
_entry.id   AF-A0A329SPI0-F1
#
_cell.length_a   1.000
_cell.length_b   1.000
_cell.length_c   1.000
_cell.angle_alpha   90.00
_cell.angle_beta   90.00
_cell.angle_gamma   90.00
#
_symmetry.space_group_name_H-M   'P 1'
#
loop_
_entity.id
_entity.type
_entity.pdbx_description
1 polymer ?
#
loop_
_entity_poly.entity_id
_entity_poly.type
_entity_poly.pdbx_seq_one_letter_code
_entity_poly.pdbx_strand_id
1 'polypeptide(L)'
;MPCTDMYVILSPDPCVADEKKKAPPPTIAVHDALDVLWHDLHHAWDLRRITMALFSFGIFIAALFVHVPTRTMYTQSHAVLTTLATSGDDTITDDSPAKFLNIEAIPDILDWLNGTFVPQVFVTEDPYNELLPENEWGRIAMYNQVIGGVGFEVTQMHKHDCKTEKILRTLYGDCYDPDDTFVYEFVIPYNYSALEAAATLEEKGSWLNASTKELLITVPTLNSEIPGYVVTTLKLDIKRGGYIKPSFTTTPTLVNHFPNARTIVLNILVVV
;
A
#
# COMPACT_ATOMS: atom_id res chain seq x y z
N MET A 1 2.36 -37.21 -40.71
CA MET A 1 1.06 -37.89 -40.57
C MET A 1 1.22 -39.26 -41.20
N PRO A 2 1.05 -40.35 -40.43
CA PRO A 2 -0.23 -40.79 -39.85
C PRO A 2 -0.17 -40.86 -38.31
N CYS A 3 -1.19 -40.39 -37.57
CA CYS A 3 -2.45 -41.06 -37.19
C CYS A 3 -2.20 -42.35 -36.38
N THR A 4 -1.90 -42.21 -35.08
CA THR A 4 -2.80 -42.47 -33.92
C THR A 4 -3.21 -43.93 -33.77
N ASP A 5 -2.75 -44.59 -32.70
CA ASP A 5 -3.46 -45.71 -32.08
C ASP A 5 -3.44 -45.51 -30.56
N MET A 6 -4.40 -44.72 -30.11
CA MET A 6 -4.76 -44.53 -28.71
C MET A 6 -5.69 -45.70 -28.35
N TYR A 7 -5.15 -46.77 -27.77
CA TYR A 7 -5.96 -47.88 -27.26
C TYR A 7 -6.67 -47.48 -25.97
N VAL A 8 -7.80 -46.81 -26.12
CA VAL A 8 -8.78 -46.61 -25.04
C VAL A 8 -9.65 -47.86 -24.95
N ILE A 9 -9.38 -48.72 -23.98
CA ILE A 9 -10.28 -49.82 -23.63
C ILE A 9 -11.37 -49.23 -22.71
N LEU A 10 -12.41 -48.65 -23.33
CA LEU A 10 -13.65 -48.31 -22.65
C LEU A 10 -14.72 -49.33 -23.05
N SER A 11 -15.25 -49.98 -22.01
CA SER A 11 -16.61 -50.50 -21.82
C SER A 11 -17.36 -51.07 -23.04
N PRO A 12 -17.74 -52.37 -23.05
CA PRO A 12 -18.59 -52.91 -24.10
C PRO A 12 -20.05 -52.53 -23.84
N ASP A 13 -20.62 -51.67 -24.68
CA ASP A 13 -22.07 -51.53 -24.83
C ASP A 13 -22.65 -52.70 -25.65
N PRO A 14 -23.93 -53.05 -25.44
CA PRO A 14 -24.45 -54.39 -25.70
C PRO A 14 -25.04 -54.50 -27.11
N CYS A 15 -24.44 -55.30 -27.99
CA CYS A 15 -25.07 -55.65 -29.27
C CYS A 15 -24.78 -57.10 -29.68
N VAL A 16 -25.87 -57.87 -29.77
CA VAL A 16 -26.16 -58.94 -30.75
C VAL A 16 -25.27 -60.19 -30.68
N ALA A 17 -25.93 -61.30 -30.37
CA ALA A 17 -25.38 -62.64 -30.43
C ALA A 17 -25.08 -63.02 -31.89
N ASP A 18 -23.79 -63.16 -32.19
CA ASP A 18 -23.31 -63.92 -33.36
C ASP A 18 -22.19 -64.84 -32.90
N GLU A 19 -22.36 -66.14 -33.15
CA GLU A 19 -21.42 -67.20 -32.81
C GLU A 19 -20.10 -67.03 -33.59
N LYS A 20 -19.14 -66.29 -33.00
CA LYS A 20 -17.76 -66.28 -33.46
C LYS A 20 -16.94 -67.29 -32.67
N LYS A 21 -16.38 -68.26 -33.40
CA LYS A 21 -15.31 -69.18 -32.98
C LYS A 21 -14.37 -68.47 -32.01
N LYS A 22 -14.15 -69.07 -30.83
CA LYS A 22 -13.18 -68.60 -29.82
C LYS A 22 -11.90 -68.15 -30.51
N ALA A 23 -11.69 -66.84 -30.62
CA ALA A 23 -10.39 -66.30 -30.94
C ALA A 23 -9.41 -66.79 -29.85
N PRO A 24 -8.19 -67.22 -30.22
CA PRO A 24 -7.21 -67.55 -29.20
C PRO A 24 -7.03 -66.34 -28.28
N PRO A 25 -6.83 -66.56 -26.97
CA PRO A 25 -6.67 -65.47 -26.02
C PRO A 25 -5.58 -64.52 -26.53
N PRO A 26 -5.76 -63.19 -26.42
CA PRO A 26 -4.78 -62.23 -26.89
C PRO A 26 -3.42 -62.55 -26.25
N THR A 27 -2.48 -63.05 -27.05
CA THR A 27 -1.12 -63.35 -26.59
C THR A 27 -0.32 -62.06 -26.63
N ILE A 28 -0.31 -61.33 -25.52
CA ILE A 28 0.60 -60.21 -25.33
C ILE A 28 2.00 -60.79 -25.09
N ALA A 29 2.99 -60.27 -25.79
CA ALA A 29 4.37 -60.65 -25.54
C ALA A 29 4.82 -60.04 -24.21
N VAL A 30 5.56 -60.81 -23.41
CA VAL A 30 5.92 -60.44 -22.03
C VAL A 30 6.62 -59.08 -21.94
N HIS A 31 7.39 -58.70 -22.97
CA HIS A 31 8.03 -57.40 -23.07
C HIS A 31 7.02 -56.24 -23.18
N ASP A 32 6.03 -56.35 -24.07
CA ASP A 32 4.96 -55.34 -24.21
C ASP A 32 4.16 -55.18 -22.91
N ALA A 33 3.89 -56.29 -22.21
CA ALA A 33 3.22 -56.24 -20.92
C ALA A 33 4.05 -55.52 -19.85
N LEU A 34 5.37 -55.72 -19.85
CA LEU A 34 6.29 -55.08 -18.90
C LEU A 34 6.41 -53.57 -19.18
N ASP A 35 6.51 -53.17 -20.45
CA ASP A 35 6.61 -51.77 -20.85
C ASP A 35 5.35 -50.98 -20.49
N VAL A 36 4.16 -51.57 -20.69
CA VAL A 36 2.89 -50.96 -20.26
C VAL A 36 2.85 -50.78 -18.74
N LEU A 37 3.27 -51.78 -17.96
CA LEU A 37 3.32 -51.68 -16.50
C LEU A 37 4.28 -50.59 -16.00
N TRP A 38 5.45 -50.44 -16.65
CA TRP A 38 6.39 -49.37 -16.34
C TRP A 38 5.83 -47.99 -16.70
N HIS A 39 5.13 -47.89 -17.83
CA HIS A 39 4.49 -46.66 -18.27
C HIS A 39 3.38 -46.23 -17.31
N ASP A 40 2.52 -47.16 -16.89
CA ASP A 40 1.44 -46.91 -15.91
C ASP A 40 2.01 -46.54 -14.53
N LEU A 41 3.09 -47.20 -14.10
CA LEU A 41 3.77 -46.84 -12.87
C LEU A 41 4.30 -45.40 -12.94
N HIS A 42 4.94 -45.02 -14.05
CA HIS A 42 5.45 -43.65 -14.24
C HIS A 42 4.34 -42.61 -14.21
N HIS A 43 3.24 -42.85 -14.94
CA HIS A 43 2.05 -41.98 -14.91
C HIS A 43 1.41 -41.87 -13.53
N ALA A 44 1.38 -42.95 -12.75
CA ALA A 44 0.88 -42.91 -11.38
C ALA A 44 1.77 -42.05 -10.47
N TRP A 45 3.10 -42.10 -10.65
CA TRP A 45 4.04 -41.24 -9.93
C TRP A 45 3.89 -39.77 -10.33
N ASP A 46 3.75 -39.49 -11.62
CA ASP A 46 3.58 -38.12 -12.12
C ASP A 46 2.22 -37.52 -11.71
N LEU A 47 1.14 -38.29 -11.79
CA LEU A 47 -0.18 -37.87 -11.30
C LEU A 47 -0.13 -37.59 -9.79
N ARG A 48 0.58 -38.41 -9.02
CA ARG A 48 0.80 -38.17 -7.58
C ARG A 48 1.58 -36.86 -7.32
N ARG A 49 2.57 -36.55 -8.14
CA ARG A 49 3.32 -35.28 -8.03
C ARG A 49 2.46 -34.07 -8.40
N ILE A 50 1.70 -34.17 -9.49
CA ILE A 50 0.79 -33.11 -9.93
C ILE A 50 -0.28 -32.85 -8.87
N THR A 51 -0.88 -33.89 -8.32
CA THR A 51 -1.90 -33.75 -7.26
C THR A 51 -1.33 -33.13 -5.99
N MET A 52 -0.12 -33.52 -5.55
CA MET A 52 0.55 -32.85 -4.43
C MET A 52 0.85 -31.38 -4.74
N ALA A 53 1.32 -31.06 -5.94
CA ALA A 53 1.60 -29.69 -6.35
C ALA A 53 0.32 -28.83 -6.36
N LEU A 54 -0.78 -29.34 -6.90
CA LEU A 54 -2.08 -28.65 -6.89
C LEU A 54 -2.61 -28.42 -5.48
N PHE A 55 -2.43 -29.40 -4.59
CA PHE A 55 -2.83 -29.26 -3.19
C PHE A 55 -2.00 -28.21 -2.45
N SER A 56 -0.67 -28.23 -2.60
CA SER A 56 0.24 -27.22 -2.03
C SER A 56 -0.07 -25.82 -2.57
N PHE A 57 -0.32 -25.69 -3.88
CA PHE A 57 -0.72 -24.43 -4.50
C PHE A 57 -2.06 -23.92 -3.94
N GLY A 58 -3.04 -24.80 -3.73
CA GLY A 58 -4.30 -24.46 -3.10
C GLY A 58 -4.14 -23.94 -1.67
N ILE A 59 -3.29 -24.59 -0.85
CA ILE A 59 -2.97 -24.14 0.50
C ILE A 59 -2.28 -22.78 0.47
N PHE A 60 -1.31 -22.58 -0.43
CA PHE A 60 -0.59 -21.33 -0.59
C PHE A 60 -1.54 -20.18 -0.94
N ILE A 61 -2.46 -20.38 -1.90
CA ILE A 61 -3.48 -19.38 -2.23
C ILE A 61 -4.35 -19.05 -1.02
N ALA A 62 -4.84 -20.08 -0.30
CA ALA A 62 -5.65 -19.87 0.89
C ALA A 62 -4.90 -19.07 1.98
N ALA A 63 -3.62 -19.38 2.18
CA ALA A 63 -2.76 -18.64 3.11
C ALA A 63 -2.58 -17.18 2.69
N LEU A 64 -2.36 -16.90 1.40
CA LEU A 64 -2.26 -15.52 0.89
C LEU A 64 -3.54 -14.70 1.17
N PHE A 65 -4.72 -15.26 0.92
CA PHE A 65 -5.98 -14.55 1.19
C PHE A 65 -6.21 -14.27 2.67
N VAL A 66 -5.77 -15.17 3.54
CA VAL A 66 -5.93 -15.03 5.00
C VAL A 66 -4.90 -14.06 5.59
N HIS A 67 -3.65 -14.08 5.10
CA HIS A 67 -2.59 -13.22 5.59
C HIS A 67 -2.57 -11.82 4.97
N VAL A 68 -3.15 -11.66 3.79
CA VAL A 68 -3.18 -10.39 3.06
C VAL A 68 -4.63 -10.02 2.76
N PRO A 69 -5.37 -9.46 3.73
CA PRO A 69 -6.74 -9.01 3.52
C PRO A 69 -6.73 -7.69 2.72
N THR A 70 -6.42 -7.80 1.43
CA THR A 70 -6.20 -6.67 0.51
C THR A 70 -7.39 -5.71 0.47
N ARG A 71 -8.62 -6.23 0.51
CA ARG A 71 -9.82 -5.41 0.43
C ARG A 71 -9.98 -4.47 1.64
N THR A 72 -9.82 -4.98 2.86
CA THR A 72 -9.99 -4.17 4.08
C THR A 72 -8.83 -3.19 4.26
N MET A 73 -7.61 -3.65 3.96
CA MET A 73 -6.41 -2.79 3.94
C MET A 73 -6.55 -1.66 2.91
N TYR A 74 -7.10 -1.95 1.73
CA TYR A 74 -7.37 -0.94 0.70
C TYR A 74 -8.41 0.08 1.18
N THR A 75 -9.55 -0.35 1.73
CA THR A 75 -10.58 0.59 2.19
C THR A 75 -10.08 1.48 3.32
N GLN A 76 -9.30 0.94 4.26
CA GLN A 76 -8.67 1.71 5.33
C GLN A 76 -7.69 2.74 4.77
N SER A 77 -6.76 2.30 3.93
CA SER A 77 -5.76 3.16 3.30
C SER A 77 -6.42 4.27 2.48
N HIS A 78 -7.46 3.94 1.71
CA HIS A 78 -8.17 4.89 0.89
C HIS A 78 -8.91 5.92 1.73
N ALA A 79 -9.55 5.52 2.85
CA ALA A 79 -10.26 6.45 3.72
C ALA A 79 -9.36 7.55 4.31
N VAL A 80 -8.17 7.15 4.81
CA VAL A 80 -7.17 8.11 5.31
C VAL A 80 -6.65 8.97 4.15
N LEU A 81 -6.30 8.34 3.02
CA LEU A 81 -5.73 9.04 1.88
C LEU A 81 -6.67 10.08 1.27
N THR A 82 -7.95 9.75 1.05
CA THR A 82 -8.90 10.72 0.48
C THR A 82 -9.24 11.87 1.40
N THR A 83 -8.97 11.71 2.69
CA THR A 83 -9.11 12.80 3.66
C THR A 83 -7.91 13.74 3.58
N LEU A 84 -6.69 13.18 3.55
CA LEU A 84 -5.45 13.96 3.64
C LEU A 84 -4.95 14.53 2.30
N ALA A 85 -5.14 13.81 1.19
CA ALA A 85 -4.63 14.16 -0.13
C ALA A 85 -5.77 14.55 -1.09
N THR A 86 -6.52 15.60 -0.71
CA THR A 86 -7.66 16.10 -1.49
C THR A 86 -7.23 16.87 -2.75
N SER A 87 -8.12 16.88 -3.75
CA SER A 87 -8.06 17.74 -4.95
C SER A 87 -9.42 18.39 -5.22
N GLY A 88 -9.44 19.44 -6.04
CA GLY A 88 -10.67 20.05 -6.54
C GLY A 88 -10.41 21.39 -7.23
N ASP A 89 -11.39 22.29 -7.21
CA ASP A 89 -11.25 23.61 -7.86
C ASP A 89 -10.14 24.47 -7.21
N ASP A 90 -9.48 25.29 -8.03
CA ASP A 90 -8.26 26.06 -7.68
C ASP A 90 -8.57 27.36 -6.94
N THR A 91 -9.85 27.70 -6.77
CA THR A 91 -10.25 28.90 -6.06
C THR A 91 -10.13 28.69 -4.54
N ILE A 92 -9.14 29.36 -3.93
CA ILE A 92 -9.01 29.47 -2.46
C ILE A 92 -9.91 30.62 -2.01
N THR A 93 -10.97 30.28 -1.27
CA THR A 93 -11.88 31.25 -0.63
C THR A 93 -12.07 30.85 0.83
N ASP A 94 -12.65 31.72 1.65
CA ASP A 94 -13.05 31.35 3.02
C ASP A 94 -13.97 30.11 3.04
N ASP A 95 -14.69 29.85 1.94
CA ASP A 95 -15.56 28.69 1.73
C ASP A 95 -14.87 27.49 1.02
N SER A 96 -13.64 27.66 0.53
CA SER A 96 -12.87 26.66 -0.23
C SER A 96 -11.41 26.66 0.24
N PRO A 97 -11.10 25.92 1.32
CA PRO A 97 -9.75 25.90 1.87
C PRO A 97 -8.77 25.20 0.91
N ALA A 98 -7.48 25.55 1.02
CA ALA A 98 -6.42 25.00 0.17
C ALA A 98 -6.39 23.47 0.23
N LYS A 99 -6.13 22.82 -0.91
CA LYS A 99 -6.13 21.35 -1.07
C LYS A 99 -4.73 20.87 -1.38
N PHE A 100 -4.39 19.68 -0.88
CA PHE A 100 -3.03 19.16 -0.98
C PHE A 100 -2.49 19.09 -2.43
N LEU A 101 -3.33 18.64 -3.37
CA LEU A 101 -2.93 18.48 -4.77
C LEU A 101 -2.91 19.80 -5.56
N ASN A 102 -3.43 20.88 -4.99
CA ASN A 102 -3.50 22.21 -5.62
C ASN A 102 -2.45 23.18 -5.04
N ILE A 103 -1.49 22.69 -4.25
CA ILE A 103 -0.40 23.51 -3.69
C ILE A 103 0.57 23.88 -4.82
N GLU A 104 0.70 25.18 -5.10
CA GLU A 104 1.58 25.69 -6.14
C GLU A 104 2.75 26.51 -5.57
N ALA A 105 2.56 27.11 -4.39
CA ALA A 105 3.54 27.97 -3.74
C ALA A 105 3.69 27.67 -2.23
N ILE A 106 4.77 28.18 -1.63
CA ILE A 106 5.06 28.01 -0.20
C ILE A 106 3.94 28.58 0.70
N PRO A 107 3.34 29.75 0.42
CA PRO A 107 2.21 30.23 1.20
C PRO A 107 1.03 29.25 1.22
N ASP A 108 0.71 28.63 0.08
CA ASP A 108 -0.37 27.63 -0.02
C ASP A 108 -0.13 26.42 0.88
N ILE A 109 1.14 26.07 1.15
CA ILE A 109 1.48 25.00 2.12
C ILE A 109 1.00 25.38 3.51
N LEU A 110 1.25 26.62 3.94
CA LEU A 110 0.85 27.10 5.27
C LEU A 110 -0.67 27.23 5.36
N ASP A 111 -1.32 27.73 4.30
CA ASP A 111 -2.78 27.83 4.22
C ASP A 111 -3.42 26.44 4.26
N TRP A 112 -2.86 25.46 3.54
CA TRP A 112 -3.31 24.07 3.59
C TRP A 112 -3.05 23.44 4.96
N LEU A 113 -1.89 23.68 5.58
CA LEU A 113 -1.56 23.14 6.90
C LEU A 113 -2.56 23.62 7.94
N ASN A 114 -2.80 24.93 8.00
CA ASN A 114 -3.64 25.54 9.02
C ASN A 114 -5.14 25.41 8.73
N GLY A 115 -5.55 25.52 7.46
CA GLY A 115 -6.95 25.52 7.05
C GLY A 115 -7.54 24.12 6.81
N THR A 116 -6.71 23.15 6.45
CA THR A 116 -7.20 21.83 6.02
C THR A 116 -6.56 20.69 6.82
N PHE A 117 -5.22 20.58 6.81
CA PHE A 117 -4.53 19.43 7.37
C PHE A 117 -4.67 19.33 8.89
N VAL A 118 -4.33 20.40 9.62
CA VAL A 118 -4.37 20.42 11.09
C VAL A 118 -5.78 20.15 11.61
N PRO A 119 -6.85 20.81 11.13
CA PRO A 119 -8.22 20.51 11.54
C PRO A 119 -8.66 19.07 11.24
N GLN A 120 -8.16 18.44 10.18
CA GLN A 120 -8.51 17.06 9.83
C GLN A 120 -7.76 16.01 10.66
N VAL A 121 -6.55 16.32 11.10
CA VAL A 121 -5.66 15.37 11.80
C VAL A 121 -5.77 15.50 13.32
N PHE A 122 -5.95 16.71 13.85
CA PHE A 122 -6.01 17.02 15.28
C PHE A 122 -7.44 17.36 15.73
N VAL A 123 -8.39 16.50 15.33
CA VAL A 123 -9.81 16.63 15.68
C VAL A 123 -9.99 16.35 17.18
N THR A 124 -10.61 17.30 17.89
CA THR A 124 -10.93 17.21 19.32
C THR A 124 -12.42 17.43 19.61
N GLU A 125 -13.17 17.85 18.60
CA GLU A 125 -14.60 18.16 18.69
C GLU A 125 -15.38 17.39 17.63
N ASP A 126 -16.64 17.12 17.92
CA ASP A 126 -17.57 16.49 16.99
C ASP A 126 -18.17 17.50 16.00
N PRO A 127 -18.99 17.07 15.03
CA PRO A 127 -19.65 17.98 14.07
C PRO A 127 -20.61 19.00 14.70
N TYR A 128 -20.94 18.86 15.99
CA TYR A 128 -21.79 19.74 16.77
C TYR A 128 -21.00 20.64 17.75
N ASN A 129 -19.66 20.64 17.65
CA ASN A 129 -18.71 21.33 18.53
C ASN A 129 -18.76 20.84 20.00
N GLU A 130 -19.14 19.59 20.22
CA GLU A 130 -18.98 18.94 21.52
C GLU A 130 -17.61 18.29 21.62
N LEU A 131 -16.95 18.47 22.77
CA LEU A 131 -15.63 17.91 23.02
C LEU A 131 -15.69 16.37 23.00
N LEU A 132 -14.91 15.78 22.12
CA LEU A 132 -14.77 14.33 22.04
C LEU A 132 -14.00 13.81 23.28
N PRO A 133 -14.27 12.58 23.72
CA PRO A 133 -13.44 11.92 24.71
C PRO A 133 -11.98 11.81 24.22
N GLU A 134 -11.00 11.91 25.13
CA GLU A 134 -9.56 11.90 24.78
C GLU A 134 -9.13 10.67 23.96
N ASN A 135 -9.78 9.52 24.16
CA ASN A 135 -9.52 8.30 23.39
C ASN A 135 -10.04 8.34 21.94
N GLU A 136 -10.70 9.43 21.56
CA GLU A 136 -11.22 9.67 20.21
C GLU A 136 -10.52 10.84 19.51
N TRP A 137 -9.58 11.50 20.18
CA TRP A 137 -8.83 12.60 19.61
C TRP A 137 -7.93 12.12 18.46
N GLY A 138 -7.85 12.95 17.43
CA GLY A 138 -7.04 12.69 16.24
C GLY A 138 -7.54 11.52 15.39
N ARG A 139 -8.86 11.27 15.36
CA ARG A 139 -9.47 10.29 14.47
C ARG A 139 -9.70 10.85 13.07
N ILE A 140 -8.98 10.30 12.11
CA ILE A 140 -9.13 10.58 10.68
C ILE A 140 -10.14 9.59 10.09
N ALA A 141 -11.10 10.10 9.32
CA ALA A 141 -12.16 9.31 8.71
C ALA A 141 -12.88 8.38 9.72
N MET A 142 -13.23 8.95 10.89
CA MET A 142 -13.97 8.34 12.00
C MET A 142 -13.26 7.22 12.79
N TYR A 143 -12.54 6.31 12.14
CA TYR A 143 -12.01 5.11 12.79
C TYR A 143 -10.48 5.04 12.84
N ASN A 144 -9.75 5.92 12.15
CA ASN A 144 -8.29 5.85 12.06
C ASN A 144 -7.65 6.85 13.01
N GLN A 145 -7.25 6.40 14.19
CA GLN A 145 -6.63 7.25 15.20
C GLN A 145 -5.14 7.44 14.92
N VAL A 146 -4.66 8.68 14.99
CA VAL A 146 -3.21 8.97 14.88
C VAL A 146 -2.46 8.34 16.05
N ILE A 147 -1.32 7.69 15.77
CA ILE A 147 -0.52 6.99 16.77
C ILE A 147 0.80 7.73 17.02
N GLY A 148 1.09 8.11 18.25
CA GLY A 148 2.32 8.80 18.64
C GLY A 148 2.36 10.27 18.24
N GLY A 149 2.10 10.59 16.97
CA GLY A 149 2.04 11.94 16.45
C GLY A 149 2.29 12.03 14.95
N VAL A 150 2.28 13.24 14.43
CA VAL A 150 2.58 13.55 13.02
C VAL A 150 4.03 13.97 12.90
N GLY A 151 4.79 13.25 12.08
CA GLY A 151 6.19 13.59 11.79
C GLY A 151 6.28 14.57 10.62
N PHE A 152 7.10 15.60 10.79
CA PHE A 152 7.49 16.55 9.76
C PHE A 152 8.99 16.43 9.55
N GLU A 153 9.39 16.17 8.32
CA GLU A 153 10.78 16.17 7.90
C GLU A 153 10.92 17.18 6.76
N VAL A 154 11.86 18.10 6.92
CA VAL A 154 12.08 19.14 5.92
C VAL A 154 13.54 19.15 5.51
N THR A 155 13.74 19.06 4.21
CA THR A 155 15.05 19.17 3.60
C THR A 155 15.26 20.59 3.10
N GLN A 156 16.30 21.26 3.58
CA GLN A 156 16.73 22.58 3.13
C GLN A 156 18.06 22.51 2.41
N MET A 157 18.24 23.43 1.46
CA MET A 157 19.45 23.58 0.65
C MET A 157 20.37 24.63 1.26
N HIS A 158 21.67 24.38 1.21
CA HIS A 158 22.64 25.40 1.58
C HIS A 158 22.69 26.53 0.55
N LYS A 159 22.91 27.74 1.06
CA LYS A 159 23.09 28.94 0.26
C LYS A 159 24.49 28.98 -0.33
N HIS A 160 24.60 29.39 -1.58
CA HIS A 160 25.86 29.60 -2.27
C HIS A 160 25.74 30.76 -3.28
N ASP A 161 26.88 31.24 -3.76
CA ASP A 161 26.90 32.30 -4.76
C ASP A 161 26.32 31.81 -6.11
N CYS A 162 25.33 32.53 -6.63
CA CYS A 162 24.78 32.25 -7.95
C CYS A 162 25.87 32.32 -9.04
N LYS A 163 25.91 31.29 -9.92
CA LYS A 163 26.75 31.24 -11.12
C LYS A 163 26.20 32.16 -12.24
N THR A 164 26.14 33.46 -11.96
CA THR A 164 25.61 34.48 -12.87
C THR A 164 26.59 35.66 -13.01
N GLU A 165 26.30 36.57 -13.94
CA GLU A 165 27.03 37.84 -14.09
C GLU A 165 27.00 38.65 -12.79
N LYS A 166 28.07 39.40 -12.51
CA LYS A 166 28.24 40.11 -11.23
C LYS A 166 27.11 41.10 -10.93
N ILE A 167 26.56 41.72 -11.97
CA ILE A 167 25.42 42.66 -11.85
C ILE A 167 24.13 41.94 -11.41
N LEU A 168 23.92 40.71 -11.85
CA LEU A 168 22.75 39.90 -11.49
C LEU A 168 22.87 39.34 -10.07
N ARG A 169 24.08 39.06 -9.59
CA ARG A 169 24.29 38.63 -8.20
C ARG A 169 23.83 39.68 -7.19
N THR A 170 24.02 40.96 -7.50
CA THR A 170 23.56 42.06 -6.62
C THR A 170 22.03 42.16 -6.60
N LEU A 171 21.35 41.71 -7.67
CA LEU A 171 19.89 41.78 -7.80
C LEU A 171 19.17 40.56 -7.22
N TYR A 172 19.72 39.35 -7.43
CA TYR A 172 19.06 38.09 -7.07
C TYR A 172 19.56 37.47 -5.76
N GLY A 173 20.68 37.95 -5.20
CA GLY A 173 21.23 37.45 -3.94
C GLY A 173 21.86 36.06 -4.07
N ASP A 174 21.63 35.22 -3.05
CA ASP A 174 22.17 33.86 -2.95
C ASP A 174 21.31 32.84 -3.71
N CYS A 175 21.97 31.81 -4.25
CA CYS A 175 21.35 30.63 -4.86
C CYS A 175 21.37 29.44 -3.90
N TYR A 176 20.61 28.40 -4.21
CA TYR A 176 20.49 27.20 -3.40
C TYR A 176 21.07 25.99 -4.12
N ASP A 177 21.92 25.22 -3.44
CA ASP A 177 22.51 24.00 -3.99
C ASP A 177 21.65 22.79 -3.58
N PRO A 178 21.00 22.06 -4.50
CA PRO A 178 20.24 20.87 -4.15
C PRO A 178 21.10 19.66 -3.86
N ASP A 179 22.39 19.68 -4.16
CA ASP A 179 23.30 18.57 -3.87
C ASP A 179 23.87 18.69 -2.45
N ASP A 180 23.82 19.90 -1.87
CA ASP A 180 24.21 20.18 -0.48
C ASP A 180 23.00 20.56 0.36
N THR A 181 22.48 19.58 1.10
CA THR A 181 21.24 19.71 1.88
C THR A 181 21.41 19.27 3.32
N PHE A 182 20.62 19.88 4.20
CA PHE A 182 20.44 19.42 5.57
C PHE A 182 18.97 19.13 5.84
N VAL A 183 18.73 18.22 6.78
CA VAL A 183 17.39 17.76 7.17
C VAL A 183 17.15 18.16 8.61
N TYR A 184 15.96 18.70 8.88
CA TYR A 184 15.48 18.86 10.23
C TYR A 184 14.12 18.18 10.37
N GLU A 185 13.92 17.53 11.52
CA GLU A 185 12.72 16.76 11.82
C GLU A 185 12.06 17.26 13.11
N PHE A 186 10.74 17.15 13.17
CA PHE A 186 9.98 17.37 14.39
C PHE A 186 8.66 16.60 14.35
N VAL A 187 8.10 16.34 15.54
CA VAL A 187 6.83 15.61 15.67
C VAL A 187 5.83 16.50 16.42
N ILE A 188 4.61 16.56 15.93
CA ILE A 188 3.48 17.14 16.67
C ILE A 188 2.72 15.97 17.33
N PRO A 189 2.66 15.91 18.67
CA PRO A 189 1.99 14.82 19.39
C PRO A 189 0.50 14.72 19.05
N TYR A 190 -0.02 13.49 19.04
CA TYR A 190 -1.43 13.23 18.68
C TYR A 190 -2.45 13.84 19.65
N ASN A 191 -2.04 14.12 20.90
CA ASN A 191 -2.90 14.64 21.96
C ASN A 191 -3.05 16.16 21.93
N TYR A 192 -2.52 16.83 20.90
CA TYR A 192 -2.67 18.27 20.71
C TYR A 192 -4.02 18.57 20.08
N SER A 193 -4.61 19.70 20.48
CA SER A 193 -5.72 20.31 19.75
C SER A 193 -5.24 20.93 18.43
N ALA A 194 -6.18 21.17 17.50
CA ALA A 194 -5.88 21.89 16.26
C ALA A 194 -5.19 23.25 16.51
N LEU A 195 -5.60 23.97 17.56
CA LEU A 195 -5.01 25.27 17.92
C LEU A 195 -3.57 25.14 18.44
N GLU A 196 -3.29 24.15 19.29
CA GLU A 196 -1.93 23.88 19.79
C GLU A 196 -1.00 23.40 18.68
N ALA A 197 -1.50 22.55 17.78
CA ALA A 197 -0.76 22.08 16.62
C ALA A 197 -0.42 23.23 15.65
N ALA A 198 -1.38 24.11 15.36
CA ALA A 198 -1.15 25.31 14.56
C ALA A 198 -0.14 26.26 15.21
N ALA A 199 -0.27 26.52 16.51
CA ALA A 199 0.67 27.35 17.26
C ALA A 199 2.10 26.78 17.24
N THR A 200 2.24 25.44 17.31
CA THR A 200 3.55 24.78 17.22
C THR A 200 4.20 24.98 15.84
N LEU A 201 3.42 24.97 14.77
CA LEU A 201 3.91 25.25 13.41
C LEU A 201 4.32 26.71 13.24
N GLU A 202 3.59 27.64 13.85
CA GLU A 202 3.90 29.07 13.85
C GLU A 202 5.15 29.39 14.68
N GLU A 203 5.29 28.81 15.88
CA GLU A 203 6.43 29.03 16.78
C GLU A 203 7.76 28.62 16.14
N LYS A 204 7.75 27.58 15.29
CA LYS A 204 8.94 27.15 14.54
C LYS A 204 9.42 28.17 13.51
N GLY A 205 8.61 29.19 13.19
CA GLY A 205 9.03 30.35 12.40
C GLY A 205 9.35 30.01 10.95
N SER A 206 10.51 30.43 10.46
CA SER A 206 10.90 30.34 9.03
C SER A 206 11.39 28.95 8.60
N TRP A 207 10.76 27.89 9.10
CA TRP A 207 11.10 26.51 8.77
C TRP A 207 10.76 26.21 7.29
N LEU A 208 9.67 26.77 6.76
CA LEU A 208 9.39 26.82 5.33
C LEU A 208 9.87 28.13 4.70
N ASN A 209 10.79 28.04 3.73
CA ASN A 209 11.32 29.20 3.02
C ASN A 209 11.88 28.80 1.64
N ALA A 210 12.46 29.75 0.91
CA ALA A 210 13.01 29.52 -0.44
C ALA A 210 14.16 28.49 -0.52
N SER A 211 14.80 28.16 0.60
CA SER A 211 15.80 27.07 0.67
C SER A 211 15.18 25.69 0.78
N THR A 212 13.89 25.58 1.09
CA THR A 212 13.23 24.29 1.23
C THR A 212 13.18 23.57 -0.11
N LYS A 213 13.71 22.35 -0.13
CA LYS A 213 13.71 21.44 -1.27
C LYS A 213 12.58 20.43 -1.16
N GLU A 214 12.32 19.96 0.05
CA GLU A 214 11.35 18.91 0.28
C GLU A 214 10.69 19.07 1.64
N LEU A 215 9.38 18.86 1.70
CA LEU A 215 8.61 18.69 2.93
C LEU A 215 7.94 17.32 2.88
N LEU A 216 8.21 16.51 3.89
CA LEU A 216 7.65 15.18 4.08
C LEU A 216 6.85 15.16 5.38
N ILE A 217 5.57 14.81 5.29
CA ILE A 217 4.67 14.70 6.44
C ILE A 217 4.22 13.25 6.56
N THR A 218 4.48 12.63 7.70
CA THR A 218 4.14 11.24 7.98
C THR A 218 3.06 11.17 9.05
N VAL A 219 1.93 10.58 8.67
CA VAL A 219 0.74 10.39 9.51
C VAL A 219 0.53 8.89 9.73
N PRO A 220 1.05 8.33 10.83
CA PRO A 220 0.74 6.96 11.24
C PRO A 220 -0.64 6.91 11.88
N THR A 221 -1.49 5.99 11.41
CA THR A 221 -2.85 5.81 11.93
C THR A 221 -3.15 4.35 12.23
N LEU A 222 -3.88 4.08 13.31
CA LEU A 222 -4.39 2.77 13.69
C LEU A 222 -5.91 2.77 13.54
N ASN A 223 -6.46 1.76 12.88
CA ASN A 223 -7.91 1.64 12.76
C ASN A 223 -8.50 0.83 13.93
N SER A 224 -9.59 1.30 14.50
CA SER A 224 -10.27 0.63 15.63
C SER A 224 -11.13 -0.56 15.21
N GLU A 225 -11.63 -0.58 13.98
CA GLU A 225 -12.55 -1.59 13.43
C GLU A 225 -11.83 -2.67 12.62
N ILE A 226 -10.71 -2.30 12.00
CA ILE A 226 -9.88 -3.16 11.17
C ILE A 226 -8.55 -3.34 11.89
N PRO A 227 -8.04 -4.57 12.07
CA PRO A 227 -6.77 -4.84 12.77
C PRO A 227 -5.55 -4.49 11.91
N GLY A 228 -5.50 -3.26 11.40
CA GLY A 228 -4.48 -2.72 10.54
C GLY A 228 -4.09 -1.31 10.96
N TYR A 229 -2.83 -0.97 10.76
CA TYR A 229 -2.35 0.40 10.82
C TYR A 229 -1.93 0.83 9.41
N VAL A 230 -2.02 2.13 9.17
CA VAL A 230 -1.73 2.75 7.89
C VAL A 230 -0.75 3.89 8.13
N VAL A 231 0.35 3.88 7.40
CA VAL A 231 1.28 5.00 7.35
C VAL A 231 1.02 5.77 6.06
N THR A 232 0.50 6.99 6.18
CA THR A 232 0.33 7.90 5.06
C THR A 232 1.46 8.92 5.06
N THR A 233 2.13 9.05 3.92
CA THR A 233 3.20 10.01 3.73
C THR A 233 2.80 10.99 2.63
N LEU A 234 2.73 12.26 2.99
CA LEU A 234 2.49 13.38 2.07
C LEU A 234 3.84 14.05 1.78
N LYS A 235 4.15 14.27 0.51
CA LYS A 235 5.42 14.80 0.05
C LYS A 235 5.21 15.98 -0.88
N LEU A 236 5.84 17.10 -0.56
CA LEU A 236 5.90 18.29 -1.39
C LEU A 236 7.35 18.50 -1.83
N ASP A 237 7.60 18.30 -3.11
CA ASP A 237 8.93 18.39 -3.72
C ASP A 237 9.04 19.73 -4.49
N ILE A 238 9.85 20.64 -3.95
CA ILE A 238 10.02 22.00 -4.46
C ILE A 238 11.18 21.99 -5.46
N LYS A 239 10.86 22.23 -6.73
CA LYS A 239 11.85 22.24 -7.82
C LYS A 239 12.56 23.58 -7.88
N ARG A 240 13.79 23.57 -8.41
CA ARG A 240 14.62 24.78 -8.63
C ARG A 240 13.90 25.89 -9.40
N GLY A 241 12.91 25.56 -10.23
CA GLY A 241 12.09 26.53 -10.96
C GLY A 241 10.99 27.18 -10.13
N GLY A 242 10.87 26.90 -8.83
CA GLY A 242 9.79 27.36 -7.96
C GLY A 242 8.52 26.51 -8.02
N TYR A 243 8.43 25.56 -8.96
CA TYR A 243 7.32 24.63 -9.06
C TYR A 243 7.32 23.63 -7.90
N ILE A 244 6.18 23.48 -7.23
CA ILE A 244 5.96 22.50 -6.18
C ILE A 244 5.24 21.29 -6.78
N LYS A 245 5.76 20.09 -6.51
CA LYS A 245 5.14 18.83 -6.92
C LYS A 245 4.61 18.07 -5.71
N PRO A 246 3.29 18.08 -5.47
CA PRO A 246 2.66 17.21 -4.49
C PRO A 246 2.72 15.74 -4.92
N SER A 247 2.95 14.86 -3.95
CA SER A 247 2.89 13.42 -4.10
C SER A 247 2.53 12.80 -2.77
N PHE A 248 1.91 11.62 -2.79
CA PHE A 248 1.52 10.94 -1.56
C PHE A 248 1.75 9.44 -1.73
N THR A 249 1.98 8.76 -0.61
CA THR A 249 2.01 7.31 -0.54
C THR A 249 1.28 6.87 0.70
N THR A 250 0.70 5.68 0.66
CA THR A 250 0.03 5.11 1.84
C THR A 250 0.32 3.62 1.88
N THR A 251 0.84 3.16 3.01
CA THR A 251 1.22 1.77 3.22
C THR A 251 0.39 1.18 4.36
N PRO A 252 -0.63 0.37 4.04
CA PRO A 252 -1.38 -0.39 5.05
C PRO A 252 -0.58 -1.62 5.49
N THR A 253 -0.68 -1.98 6.76
CA THR A 253 -0.06 -3.18 7.33
C THR A 253 -0.95 -3.75 8.43
N LEU A 254 -1.01 -5.08 8.53
CA LEU A 254 -1.71 -5.73 9.63
C LEU A 254 -0.98 -5.53 10.95
N VAL A 255 -1.74 -5.25 12.01
CA VAL A 255 -1.18 -5.11 13.36
C VAL A 255 -0.75 -6.47 13.91
N ASN A 256 -1.54 -7.50 13.62
CA ASN A 256 -1.28 -8.87 14.05
C ASN A 256 -1.44 -9.84 12.88
N HIS A 257 -0.34 -10.48 12.48
CA HIS A 257 -0.32 -11.52 11.45
C HIS A 257 -0.91 -12.87 11.94
N PHE A 258 -1.09 -13.04 13.25
CA PHE A 258 -1.61 -14.24 13.88
C PHE A 258 -2.78 -13.94 14.83
N PRO A 259 -3.94 -13.50 14.29
CA PRO A 259 -5.09 -13.18 15.13
C PRO A 259 -5.72 -14.44 15.74
N ASN A 260 -5.64 -15.60 15.07
CA ASN A 260 -6.38 -16.81 15.44
C ASN A 260 -5.57 -18.08 15.15
N ALA A 261 -5.87 -19.18 15.85
CA ALA A 261 -5.22 -20.49 15.63
C ALA A 261 -5.29 -21.01 14.18
N ARG A 262 -6.31 -20.59 13.41
CA ARG A 262 -6.44 -20.95 11.98
C ARG A 262 -5.27 -20.45 11.13
N THR A 263 -4.77 -19.23 11.38
CA THR A 263 -3.65 -18.68 10.60
C THR A 263 -2.33 -19.36 10.94
N ILE A 264 -2.19 -19.86 12.17
CA ILE A 264 -1.05 -20.67 12.61
C ILE A 264 -1.06 -22.03 11.88
N VAL A 265 -2.21 -22.72 11.85
CA VAL A 265 -2.34 -24.02 11.18
C VAL A 265 -2.07 -23.90 9.67
N LEU A 266 -2.60 -22.86 9.01
CA LEU A 266 -2.34 -22.59 7.60
C LEU A 266 -0.85 -22.39 7.31
N ASN A 267 -0.10 -21.66 8.15
CA ASN A 267 1.34 -21.52 7.95
C ASN A 267 2.10 -22.83 8.09
N ILE A 268 1.74 -23.67 9.07
CA ILE A 268 2.35 -25.00 9.21
C ILE A 268 2.12 -25.82 7.93
N LEU A 269 0.92 -25.75 7.36
CA LEU A 269 0.56 -26.46 6.12
C LEU A 269 1.25 -25.90 4.86
N VAL A 270 1.71 -24.64 4.87
CA VAL A 270 2.49 -24.06 3.75
C VAL A 270 3.95 -24.52 3.81
N VAL A 271 4.49 -24.80 5.01
CA VAL A 271 5.89 -25.21 5.20
C VAL A 271 6.11 -26.71 4.96
N VAL A 272 5.05 -27.52 5.02
CA VAL A 272 5.04 -28.98 4.84
C VAL A 272 4.69 -29.37 3.42
#